data_AF-A0A956VYP7-F1
#
_entry.id   AF-A0A956VYP7-F1
#
_cell.length_a   1.000
_cell.length_b   1.000
_cell.length_c   1.000
_cell.angle_alpha   90.00
_cell.angle_beta   90.00
_cell.angle_gamma   90.00
#
_symmetry.space_group_name_H-M   'P 1'
#
loop_
_entity.id
_entity.type
_entity.pdbx_description
1 polymer ?
#
loop_
_entity_poly.entity_id
_entity_poly.type
_entity_poly.pdbx_seq_one_letter_code
_entity_poly.pdbx_strand_id
1 'polypeptide(L)'
;MSVFVPPQDARYLDGVEVHFFDDGEGNQGLEFRNPNPIWSDPREFAIQDLFDQHLNPQIASHGGQVRLHGVVGRTAYVEFAGGCQGCGMASATLKNGVESTLRQHVPDIEEVTDVTDHASGTNPYYKPQPAGHGHGHAHSH
;
A
#
# COMPACT_ATOMS: atom_id res chain seq x y z
N MET A 1 18.41 -12.98 -23.53
CA MET A 1 18.02 -12.60 -22.16
C MET A 1 16.67 -13.22 -21.90
N SER A 2 16.51 -13.99 -20.83
CA SER A 2 15.24 -14.64 -20.50
C SER A 2 14.76 -14.10 -19.16
N VAL A 3 13.53 -13.60 -19.11
CA VAL A 3 12.87 -13.17 -17.87
C VAL A 3 11.91 -14.28 -17.45
N PHE A 4 12.03 -14.73 -16.21
CA PHE A 4 11.13 -15.73 -15.65
C PHE A 4 9.98 -15.01 -14.93
N VAL A 5 8.76 -15.37 -15.30
CA VAL A 5 7.53 -14.81 -14.71
C VAL A 5 6.68 -15.98 -14.21
N PRO A 6 6.26 -15.97 -12.93
CA PRO A 6 5.32 -16.96 -12.43
C PRO A 6 3.99 -16.93 -13.23
N PRO A 7 3.39 -18.09 -13.56
CA PRO A 7 2.19 -18.14 -14.40
C PRO A 7 1.02 -17.30 -13.88
N GLN A 8 0.85 -17.17 -12.56
CA GLN A 8 -0.22 -16.37 -11.98
C GLN A 8 -0.10 -14.86 -12.26
N ASP A 9 1.12 -14.38 -12.52
CA ASP A 9 1.42 -12.96 -12.70
C ASP A 9 1.51 -12.56 -14.17
N ALA A 10 1.57 -13.54 -15.09
CA ALA A 10 1.74 -13.31 -16.53
C ALA A 10 0.67 -12.38 -17.12
N ARG A 11 -0.58 -12.47 -16.63
CA ARG A 11 -1.70 -11.62 -17.06
C ARG A 11 -1.50 -10.12 -16.81
N TYR A 12 -0.67 -9.75 -15.84
CA TYR A 12 -0.37 -8.34 -15.53
C TYR A 12 0.72 -7.78 -16.45
N LEU A 13 1.35 -8.63 -17.25
CA LEU A 13 2.41 -8.27 -18.18
C LEU A 13 1.94 -8.25 -19.65
N ASP A 14 0.67 -8.54 -19.91
CA ASP A 14 0.08 -8.41 -21.24
C ASP A 14 0.29 -6.98 -21.76
N GLY A 15 0.92 -6.85 -22.93
CA GLY A 15 1.23 -5.56 -23.56
C GLY A 15 2.41 -4.79 -22.95
N VAL A 16 3.10 -5.32 -21.93
CA VAL A 16 4.32 -4.68 -21.39
C VAL A 16 5.44 -4.74 -22.42
N GLU A 17 6.05 -3.60 -22.70
CA GLU A 17 7.25 -3.53 -23.53
C GLU A 17 8.50 -3.36 -22.65
N VAL A 18 9.57 -4.09 -23.01
CA VAL A 18 10.87 -3.95 -22.35
C VAL A 18 11.88 -3.44 -23.38
N HIS A 19 12.39 -2.24 -23.15
CA HIS A 19 13.38 -1.59 -24.00
C HIS A 19 14.73 -1.61 -23.32
N PHE A 20 15.75 -2.11 -24.01
CA PHE A 20 17.13 -1.94 -23.56
C PHE A 20 17.65 -0.60 -24.07
N PHE A 21 18.24 0.21 -23.20
CA PHE A 21 18.90 1.44 -23.58
C PHE A 21 20.37 1.40 -23.22
N ASP A 22 21.17 2.10 -24.03
CA ASP A 22 22.58 2.40 -23.82
C ASP A 22 22.76 3.83 -24.33
N ASP A 23 23.26 4.72 -23.47
CA ASP A 23 23.44 6.14 -23.80
C ASP A 23 24.82 6.45 -24.42
N GLY A 24 25.69 5.46 -24.57
CA GLY A 24 27.06 5.63 -25.06
C GLY A 24 28.02 6.29 -24.07
N GLU A 25 27.54 6.70 -22.89
CA GLU A 25 28.33 7.31 -21.80
C GLU A 25 28.59 6.30 -20.67
N GLY A 26 28.17 5.05 -20.86
CA GLY A 26 28.32 3.94 -19.92
C GLY A 26 27.08 3.69 -19.06
N ASN A 27 26.00 4.45 -19.23
CA ASN A 27 24.72 4.11 -18.60
C ASN A 27 23.90 3.24 -19.54
N GLN A 28 23.63 2.03 -19.08
CA GLN A 28 22.80 1.06 -19.77
C GLN A 28 21.77 0.50 -18.81
N GLY A 29 20.59 0.15 -19.33
CA GLY A 29 19.49 -0.31 -18.48
C GLY A 29 18.30 -0.86 -19.24
N LEU A 30 17.28 -1.20 -18.47
CA LEU A 30 16.00 -1.69 -18.97
C LEU A 30 14.91 -0.67 -18.62
N GLU A 31 14.21 -0.19 -19.63
CA GLU A 31 12.99 0.58 -19.49
C GLU A 31 11.80 -0.36 -19.67
N PHE A 32 10.95 -0.44 -18.65
CA PHE A 32 9.70 -1.20 -18.69
C PHE A 32 8.54 -0.25 -18.89
N ARG A 33 7.79 -0.40 -19.98
CA ARG A 33 6.57 0.36 -20.24
C ARG A 33 5.38 -0.56 -20.06
N ASN A 34 4.66 -0.37 -18.95
CA ASN A 34 3.45 -1.14 -18.65
C ASN A 34 2.20 -0.31 -18.99
N PRO A 35 1.41 -0.70 -20.02
CA PRO A 35 0.17 -0.01 -20.35
C PRO A 35 -0.99 -0.37 -19.42
N ASN A 36 -0.83 -1.39 -18.57
CA ASN A 36 -1.90 -1.85 -17.68
C ASN A 36 -2.10 -0.85 -16.53
N PRO A 37 -3.36 -0.60 -16.13
CA PRO A 37 -3.63 0.27 -14.99
C PRO A 37 -3.04 -0.35 -13.72
N ILE A 38 -2.38 0.49 -12.92
CA ILE A 38 -1.80 0.07 -11.63
C ILE A 38 -2.89 -0.49 -10.71
N TRP A 39 -4.11 0.07 -10.81
CA TRP A 39 -5.28 -0.31 -10.01
C TRP A 39 -6.39 -0.86 -10.90
N SER A 40 -6.93 -2.02 -10.54
CA SER A 40 -8.06 -2.63 -11.26
C SER A 40 -9.41 -2.26 -10.64
N ASP A 41 -9.45 -1.90 -9.35
CA ASP A 41 -10.65 -1.42 -8.68
C ASP A 41 -10.80 0.10 -8.88
N PRO A 42 -11.96 0.60 -9.36
CA PRO A 42 -12.21 2.04 -9.49
C PRO A 42 -12.04 2.81 -8.17
N ARG A 43 -12.28 2.15 -7.03
CA ARG A 43 -12.08 2.74 -5.70
C ARG A 43 -10.61 2.94 -5.43
N GLU A 44 -9.76 1.98 -5.76
CA GLU A 44 -8.31 2.11 -5.61
C GLU A 44 -7.77 3.26 -6.48
N PHE A 45 -8.26 3.40 -7.72
CA PHE A 45 -7.93 4.54 -8.57
C PHE A 45 -8.35 5.87 -7.94
N ALA A 46 -9.58 5.98 -7.45
CA ALA A 46 -10.08 7.21 -6.80
C ALA A 46 -9.31 7.56 -5.52
N ILE A 47 -8.95 6.55 -4.71
CA ILE A 47 -8.16 6.72 -3.51
C ILE A 47 -6.74 7.17 -3.86
N GLN A 48 -6.11 6.56 -4.85
CA GLN A 48 -4.78 6.94 -5.31
C GLN A 48 -4.76 8.39 -5.81
N ASP A 49 -5.74 8.78 -6.63
CA ASP A 49 -5.86 10.15 -7.12
C ASP A 49 -6.03 11.15 -5.96
N LEU A 50 -6.88 10.84 -4.99
CA LEU A 50 -7.05 11.64 -3.77
C LEU A 50 -5.75 11.74 -2.95
N PHE A 51 -4.98 10.65 -2.90
CA PHE A 51 -3.69 10.63 -2.20
C PHE A 51 -2.70 11.56 -2.88
N ASP A 52 -2.56 11.46 -4.20
CA ASP A 52 -1.60 12.22 -4.96
C ASP A 52 -1.96 13.71 -5.04
N GLN A 53 -3.24 14.03 -5.23
CA GLN A 53 -3.68 15.41 -5.45
C GLN A 53 -4.00 16.19 -4.16
N HIS A 54 -4.39 15.50 -3.07
CA HIS A 54 -4.92 16.18 -1.89
C HIS A 54 -4.19 15.81 -0.59
N LEU A 55 -4.08 14.52 -0.28
CA LEU A 55 -3.56 14.09 1.02
C LEU A 55 -2.03 14.19 1.10
N ASN A 56 -1.28 13.61 0.17
CA ASN A 56 0.18 13.66 0.21
C ASN A 56 0.75 15.07 0.22
N PRO A 57 0.22 16.06 -0.54
CA PRO A 57 0.66 17.46 -0.41
C PRO A 57 0.50 18.03 1.01
N GLN A 58 -0.58 17.69 1.71
CA GLN A 58 -0.83 18.15 3.08
C GLN A 58 0.07 17.42 4.09
N ILE A 59 0.19 16.11 3.97
CA ILE A 59 0.99 15.27 4.88
C ILE A 59 2.49 15.57 4.71
N ALA A 60 2.94 15.85 3.48
CA ALA A 60 4.33 16.20 3.19
C ALA A 60 4.78 17.47 3.93
N SER A 61 3.88 18.42 4.20
CA SER A 61 4.18 19.62 5.01
C SER A 61 4.57 19.28 6.45
N HIS A 62 4.18 18.10 6.93
CA HIS A 62 4.55 17.54 8.23
C HIS A 62 5.63 16.45 8.13
N GLY A 63 6.25 16.31 6.95
CA GLY A 63 7.32 15.34 6.69
C GLY A 63 6.83 13.90 6.57
N GLY A 64 5.55 13.66 6.30
CA GLY A 64 4.99 12.32 6.12
C GLY A 64 4.46 12.07 4.70
N GLN A 65 4.00 10.85 4.47
CA GLN A 65 3.30 10.43 3.27
C GLN A 65 2.35 9.26 3.59
N VAL A 66 1.36 9.03 2.72
CA VAL A 66 0.49 7.87 2.75
C VAL A 66 0.53 7.16 1.39
N ARG A 67 0.60 5.83 1.42
CA ARG A 67 0.56 4.97 0.23
C ARG A 67 -0.60 4.00 0.31
N LEU A 68 -1.30 3.79 -0.79
CA LEU A 68 -2.31 2.76 -0.91
C LEU A 68 -1.64 1.40 -1.21
N HIS A 69 -2.04 0.36 -0.48
CA HIS A 69 -1.66 -1.03 -0.76
C HIS A 69 -2.77 -1.84 -1.41
N GLY A 70 -4.03 -1.42 -1.21
CA GLY A 70 -5.18 -1.98 -1.90
C GLY A 70 -6.47 -1.85 -1.09
N VAL A 71 -7.57 -2.34 -1.65
CA VAL A 71 -8.88 -2.35 -0.99
C VAL A 71 -9.41 -3.78 -0.88
N VAL A 72 -9.82 -4.19 0.32
CA VAL A 72 -10.53 -5.46 0.55
C VAL A 72 -11.86 -5.18 1.24
N GLY A 73 -12.96 -5.61 0.60
CA GLY A 73 -14.30 -5.29 1.10
C GLY A 73 -14.53 -3.78 1.15
N ARG A 74 -14.71 -3.22 2.34
CA ARG A 74 -14.86 -1.76 2.59
C ARG A 74 -13.67 -1.17 3.35
N THR A 75 -12.55 -1.90 3.40
CA THR A 75 -11.33 -1.48 4.11
C THR A 75 -10.23 -1.13 3.11
N ALA A 76 -9.69 0.08 3.24
CA ALA A 76 -8.48 0.51 2.53
C ALA A 76 -7.24 0.19 3.37
N TYR A 77 -6.27 -0.51 2.78
CA TYR A 77 -4.99 -0.82 3.40
C TYR A 77 -3.97 0.20 2.95
N VAL A 78 -3.37 0.90 3.91
CA VAL A 78 -2.46 2.01 3.63
C VAL A 78 -1.18 1.88 4.44
N GLU A 79 -0.11 2.49 3.97
CA GLU A 79 1.15 2.63 4.69
C GLU A 79 1.43 4.11 4.92
N PHE A 80 1.60 4.47 6.18
CA PHE A 80 2.08 5.81 6.55
C PHE A 80 3.60 5.79 6.72
N ALA A 81 4.29 6.70 6.07
CA ALA A 81 5.75 6.81 6.15
C ALA A 81 6.19 8.25 6.48
N GLY A 82 7.43 8.41 6.97
CA GLY A 82 8.02 9.70 7.32
C GLY A 82 7.86 10.12 8.78
N GLY A 83 7.91 11.43 9.06
CA GLY A 83 8.02 12.07 10.39
C GLY A 83 6.96 11.71 11.42
N CYS A 84 5.91 10.98 11.03
CA CYS A 84 4.88 10.45 11.91
C CYS A 84 5.27 9.14 12.62
N GLN A 85 6.32 8.44 12.19
CA GLN A 85 6.78 7.17 12.81
C GLN A 85 7.38 7.35 14.22
N GLY A 86 7.56 8.59 14.71
CA GLY A 86 8.22 8.90 15.99
C GLY A 86 7.31 9.32 17.14
N CYS A 87 6.01 9.52 16.93
CA CYS A 87 5.10 9.99 17.99
C CYS A 87 3.70 9.39 17.81
N GLY A 88 3.35 8.35 18.59
CA GLY A 88 2.11 7.57 18.41
C GLY A 88 0.80 8.38 18.44
N MET A 89 0.78 9.55 19.08
CA MET A 89 -0.38 10.46 19.06
C MET A 89 -0.57 11.16 17.70
N ALA A 90 0.52 11.47 17.01
CA ALA A 90 0.48 12.04 15.66
C ALA A 90 -0.01 11.01 14.63
N SER A 91 0.38 9.74 14.78
CA SER A 91 -0.05 8.64 13.91
C SER A 91 -1.57 8.41 13.99
N ALA A 92 -2.15 8.37 15.19
CA ALA A 92 -3.58 8.19 15.37
C ALA A 92 -4.41 9.35 14.79
N THR A 93 -3.95 10.59 14.98
CA THR A 93 -4.64 11.78 14.46
C THR A 93 -4.59 11.82 12.93
N LEU A 94 -3.44 11.50 12.34
CA LEU A 94 -3.27 11.42 10.89
C LEU A 94 -4.15 10.33 10.28
N LYS A 95 -4.15 9.13 10.88
CA LYS A 95 -5.01 8.02 10.45
C LYS A 95 -6.47 8.43 10.44
N ASN A 96 -6.96 9.05 11.51
CA ASN A 96 -8.34 9.53 11.59
C ASN A 96 -8.66 10.60 10.54
N GLY A 97 -7.71 11.51 10.26
CA GLY A 97 -7.84 12.50 9.21
C GLY A 97 -7.98 11.87 7.82
N VAL A 98 -7.10 10.91 7.49
CA VAL A 98 -7.16 10.18 6.21
C VAL A 98 -8.45 9.37 6.09
N GLU A 99 -8.86 8.66 7.14
CA GLU A 99 -10.11 7.89 7.16
C GLU A 99 -11.34 8.78 6.95
N SER A 100 -11.38 9.94 7.61
CA SER A 100 -12.46 10.92 7.42
C SER A 100 -12.52 11.43 5.99
N THR A 101 -11.38 11.82 5.42
CA THR A 101 -11.30 12.32 4.04
C THR A 101 -11.69 11.24 3.02
N LEU A 102 -11.27 10.00 3.26
CA LEU A 102 -11.63 8.86 2.42
C LEU A 102 -13.13 8.58 2.45
N ARG A 103 -13.76 8.54 3.63
CA ARG A 103 -15.22 8.36 3.74
C ARG A 103 -16.02 9.46 3.05
N GLN A 104 -15.48 10.68 2.97
CA GLN A 104 -16.13 11.81 2.29
C GLN A 104 -16.07 11.70 0.76
N HIS A 105 -14.93 11.25 0.21
CA HIS A 105 -14.70 11.23 -1.25
C HIS A 105 -14.99 9.86 -1.88
N VAL A 106 -14.84 8.80 -1.10
CA VAL A 106 -15.03 7.40 -1.51
C VAL A 106 -15.91 6.72 -0.43
N PRO A 107 -17.24 6.97 -0.43
CA PRO A 107 -18.15 6.50 0.63
C PRO A 107 -18.29 4.96 0.72
N ASP A 108 -17.74 4.24 -0.24
CA ASP A 108 -17.63 2.79 -0.20
C ASP A 108 -16.52 2.26 0.72
N ILE A 109 -15.64 3.15 1.20
CA ILE A 109 -14.61 2.84 2.19
C ILE A 109 -15.14 3.23 3.56
N GLU A 110 -15.21 2.27 4.47
CA GLU A 110 -15.62 2.46 5.86
C GLU A 110 -14.44 2.42 6.81
N GLU A 111 -13.35 1.75 6.49
CA GLU A 111 -12.23 1.58 7.41
C GLU A 111 -10.89 1.80 6.72
N VAL A 112 -9.94 2.37 7.45
CA VAL A 112 -8.54 2.43 7.05
C VAL A 112 -7.72 1.55 7.98
N THR A 113 -7.03 0.57 7.41
CA THR A 113 -6.04 -0.23 8.14
C THR A 113 -4.65 0.20 7.72
N ASP A 114 -3.87 0.59 8.72
CA ASP A 114 -2.45 0.86 8.52
C ASP A 114 -1.68 -0.46 8.58
N VAL A 115 -0.92 -0.76 7.53
CA VAL A 115 -0.10 -1.98 7.46
C VAL A 115 1.26 -1.82 8.12
N THR A 116 1.60 -0.62 8.61
CA THR A 116 2.84 -0.39 9.36
C THR A 116 2.70 -0.84 10.82
N ASP A 117 3.72 -1.55 11.30
CA ASP A 117 3.80 -1.96 12.70
C ASP A 117 4.48 -0.87 13.53
N HIS A 118 3.66 0.05 14.06
CA HIS A 118 4.09 1.15 14.92
C HIS A 118 4.54 0.72 16.32
N ALA A 119 4.40 -0.55 16.68
CA ALA A 119 4.80 -1.07 17.99
C ALA A 119 6.14 -1.81 17.97
N SER A 120 6.55 -2.37 16.82
CA SER A 120 7.72 -3.26 16.74
C SER A 120 8.90 -2.73 15.92
N GLY A 121 8.79 -1.56 15.30
CA GLY A 121 9.90 -0.93 14.57
C GLY A 121 10.46 -1.78 13.43
N THR A 122 9.73 -2.80 12.96
CA THR A 122 10.16 -3.66 11.85
C THR A 122 8.94 -4.01 11.00
N ASN A 123 8.97 -3.66 9.71
CA ASN A 123 7.97 -4.02 8.72
C ASN A 123 8.26 -5.42 8.15
N PRO A 124 7.31 -6.37 8.18
CA PRO A 124 7.33 -7.45 7.21
C PRO A 124 5.92 -7.74 6.69
N TYR A 125 5.67 -7.35 5.43
CA TYR A 125 4.71 -7.98 4.52
C TYR A 125 3.81 -9.07 5.12
N TYR A 126 2.55 -8.70 5.30
CA TYR A 126 1.38 -9.53 5.62
C TYR A 126 1.49 -11.02 5.22
N LYS A 127 1.35 -11.91 6.21
CA LYS A 127 0.95 -13.31 6.01
C LYS A 127 -0.38 -13.54 6.74
N PRO A 128 -1.46 -14.00 6.07
CA PRO A 128 -2.68 -14.35 6.76
C PRO A 128 -2.47 -15.66 7.53
N GLN A 129 -2.77 -15.65 8.84
CA GLN A 129 -2.83 -16.88 9.63
C GLN A 129 -4.24 -17.46 9.56
N PRO A 130 -4.44 -18.75 9.24
CA PRO A 130 -5.77 -19.34 9.24
C PRO A 130 -6.30 -19.46 10.68
N ALA A 131 -7.59 -19.19 10.83
CA ALA A 131 -8.31 -19.22 12.09
C ALA A 131 -8.51 -20.65 12.63
N GLY A 132 -8.37 -20.78 13.96
CA GLY A 132 -9.04 -21.80 14.78
C GLY A 132 -8.17 -22.99 15.23
N HIS A 133 -8.10 -23.24 16.54
CA HIS A 133 -8.90 -24.28 17.24
C HIS A 133 -8.65 -24.17 18.77
N GLY A 134 -9.74 -24.23 19.55
CA GLY A 134 -9.73 -24.06 21.01
C GLY A 134 -9.28 -25.28 21.82
N HIS A 135 -9.81 -25.33 23.06
CA HIS A 135 -9.58 -26.25 24.20
C HIS A 135 -8.42 -25.76 25.10
N GLY A 136 -8.57 -25.48 26.40
CA GLY A 136 -9.53 -25.93 27.40
C GLY A 136 -8.73 -26.45 28.61
N HIS A 137 -9.11 -26.03 29.83
CA HIS A 137 -8.67 -26.52 31.15
C HIS A 137 -7.25 -26.14 31.61
N ALA A 138 -6.87 -26.14 32.90
CA ALA A 138 -7.41 -25.76 34.21
C ALA A 138 -6.30 -26.13 35.23
N HIS A 139 -6.22 -25.44 36.37
CA HIS A 139 -5.50 -25.83 37.62
C HIS A 139 -3.95 -25.86 37.60
N SER A 140 -3.26 -25.04 38.40
CA SER A 140 -2.97 -25.12 39.85
C SER A 140 -1.60 -25.75 40.14
N HIS A 141 -0.60 -24.93 40.49
CA HIS A 141 0.07 -24.87 41.80
C HIS A 141 1.23 -23.88 41.76
#